data_AF-A0A9W6CTV7-F1
#
_entry.id   AF-A0A9W6CTV7-F1
#
_cell.length_a   1.000
_cell.length_b   1.000
_cell.length_c   1.000
_cell.angle_alpha   90.00
_cell.angle_beta   90.00
_cell.angle_gamma   90.00
#
_symmetry.space_group_name_H-M   'P 1'
#
loop_
_entity.id
_entity.type
_entity.pdbx_description
1 polymer ?
#
loop_
_entity_poly.entity_id
_entity_poly.type
_entity_poly.pdbx_seq_one_letter_code
_entity_poly.pdbx_strand_id
1 'polypeptide(L)'
;MKSSSYLPRPRGFKHRSAGRDLCRENTIDPAANDEIAVDRFGEAMKAKLAVKREQGYGGWDDKEQCSAEHLSRLLREHVEKGDPVDVANFAMMLYQRGERIK
;
A
#
# COMPACT_ATOMS: atom_id res chain seq x y z
N MET A 1 -61.08 0.98 31.58
CA MET A 1 -60.68 -0.44 31.46
C MET A 1 -61.49 -1.10 30.36
N LYS A 2 -60.84 -1.96 29.54
CA LYS A 2 -61.27 -2.62 28.29
C LYS A 2 -61.09 -1.71 27.05
N SER A 3 -60.10 -1.86 26.17
CA SER A 3 -59.52 -2.98 25.38
C SER A 3 -60.01 -2.95 23.93
N SER A 4 -59.10 -3.29 23.01
CA SER A 4 -59.32 -3.75 21.61
C SER A 4 -59.37 -2.64 20.55
N SER A 5 -58.36 -2.35 19.73
CA SER A 5 -57.49 -3.13 18.81
C SER A 5 -58.01 -3.27 17.37
N TYR A 6 -57.06 -3.06 16.45
CA TYR A 6 -56.96 -3.46 15.03
C TYR A 6 -57.48 -2.56 13.89
N LEU A 7 -56.48 -2.09 13.14
CA LEU A 7 -56.48 -1.52 11.80
C LEU A 7 -56.90 -2.54 10.72
N PRO A 8 -57.40 -2.08 9.55
CA PRO A 8 -57.75 -2.96 8.44
C PRO A 8 -56.53 -3.46 7.65
N ARG A 9 -56.57 -4.72 7.19
CA ARG A 9 -55.74 -5.23 6.08
C ARG A 9 -56.44 -4.87 4.76
N PRO A 10 -55.70 -4.56 3.67
CA PRO A 10 -55.25 -5.62 2.76
C PRO A 10 -53.90 -5.25 2.10
N ARG A 11 -53.16 -6.06 1.36
CA ARG A 11 -53.49 -7.04 0.31
C ARG A 11 -52.31 -8.02 0.22
N GLY A 12 -52.60 -9.28 -0.09
CA GLY A 12 -51.55 -10.19 -0.52
C GLY A 12 -50.90 -9.68 -1.81
N PHE A 13 -49.59 -9.87 -1.94
CA PHE A 13 -48.95 -10.14 -3.23
C PHE A 13 -47.59 -10.81 -3.00
N LYS A 14 -47.57 -12.11 -3.33
CA LYS A 14 -46.45 -12.93 -3.81
C LYS A 14 -45.21 -13.07 -2.92
N HIS A 15 -45.13 -14.25 -2.30
CA HIS A 15 -43.88 -14.98 -2.16
C HIS A 15 -43.12 -15.00 -3.49
N ARG A 16 -41.89 -14.48 -3.48
CA ARG A 16 -40.77 -15.15 -4.15
C ARG A 16 -39.48 -14.75 -3.44
N SER A 17 -39.06 -15.62 -2.54
CA SER A 17 -37.66 -15.82 -2.19
C SER A 17 -36.83 -15.97 -3.46
N ALA A 18 -35.90 -15.06 -3.69
CA ALA A 18 -34.72 -15.32 -4.49
C ALA A 18 -33.54 -14.95 -3.59
N GLY A 19 -32.94 -15.98 -3.00
CA GLY A 19 -31.64 -15.86 -2.36
C GLY A 19 -30.70 -15.20 -3.37
N ARG A 20 -30.13 -14.06 -2.98
CA ARG A 20 -28.96 -13.56 -3.68
C ARG A 20 -27.83 -14.52 -3.33
N ASP A 21 -27.56 -15.42 -4.26
CA ASP A 21 -26.42 -16.32 -4.26
C ASP A 21 -25.17 -15.53 -3.88
N LEU A 22 -24.62 -15.86 -2.71
CA LEU A 22 -23.27 -15.47 -2.28
C LEU A 22 -22.26 -16.31 -3.07
N CYS A 23 -22.21 -16.10 -4.37
CA CYS A 23 -21.06 -16.50 -5.19
C CYS A 23 -20.38 -15.20 -5.62
N ARG A 24 -19.70 -14.56 -4.66
CA ARG A 24 -18.72 -13.53 -4.98
C ARG A 24 -17.62 -14.24 -5.75
N GLU A 25 -17.71 -14.18 -7.07
CA GLU A 25 -16.62 -14.49 -7.98
C GLU A 25 -15.42 -13.66 -7.52
N ASN A 26 -14.49 -14.31 -6.83
CA ASN A 26 -13.33 -13.66 -6.24
C ASN A 26 -12.29 -13.50 -7.34
N THR A 27 -12.62 -12.71 -8.36
CA THR A 27 -11.65 -12.23 -9.32
C THR A 27 -10.82 -11.20 -8.58
N ILE A 28 -9.66 -11.61 -8.10
CA ILE A 28 -8.67 -10.67 -7.59
C ILE A 28 -8.31 -9.78 -8.76
N ASP A 29 -8.77 -8.52 -8.72
CA ASP A 29 -8.33 -7.49 -9.65
C ASP A 29 -6.80 -7.46 -9.63
N PRO A 30 -6.10 -7.67 -10.75
CA PRO A 30 -4.65 -7.58 -10.79
C PRO A 30 -4.12 -6.27 -10.20
N ALA A 31 -4.83 -5.15 -10.34
CA ALA A 31 -4.47 -3.89 -9.72
C ALA A 31 -4.48 -3.97 -8.18
N ALA A 32 -5.43 -4.70 -7.59
CA ALA A 32 -5.47 -4.93 -6.15
C ALA A 32 -4.29 -5.80 -5.68
N ASN A 33 -3.71 -6.65 -6.52
CA ASN A 33 -2.50 -7.39 -6.19
C ASN A 33 -1.26 -6.49 -6.17
N ASP A 34 -1.12 -5.59 -7.13
CA ASP A 34 0.01 -4.67 -7.22
C ASP A 34 0.02 -3.68 -6.06
N GLU A 35 -1.12 -3.11 -5.69
CA GLU A 35 -1.26 -2.21 -4.53
C GLU A 35 -0.83 -2.92 -3.23
N ILE A 36 -1.35 -4.12 -2.98
CA ILE A 36 -0.97 -4.93 -1.80
C ILE A 36 0.53 -5.26 -1.81
N ALA A 37 1.11 -5.54 -2.99
CA ALA A 37 2.53 -5.83 -3.11
C ALA A 37 3.39 -4.59 -2.82
N VAL A 38 3.00 -3.41 -3.32
CA VAL A 38 3.66 -2.13 -3.05
C VAL A 38 3.59 -1.81 -1.55
N ASP A 39 2.45 -2.00 -0.90
CA ASP A 39 2.31 -1.76 0.54
C ASP A 39 3.26 -2.66 1.35
N ARG A 40 3.29 -3.96 1.04
CA ARG A 40 4.20 -4.91 1.70
C ARG A 40 5.67 -4.54 1.47
N PHE A 41 6.02 -4.11 0.27
CA PHE A 41 7.38 -3.69 -0.06
C PHE A 41 7.74 -2.38 0.67
N GLY A 42 6.80 -1.45 0.78
CA GLY A 42 6.93 -0.23 1.57
C GLY A 42 7.20 -0.52 3.05
N GLU A 43 6.55 -1.52 3.65
CA GLU A 43 6.84 -1.94 5.02
C GLU A 43 8.26 -2.50 5.16
N ALA A 44 8.74 -3.30 4.18
CA ALA A 44 10.12 -3.80 4.17
C ALA A 44 11.15 -2.65 4.07
N MET A 45 10.87 -1.66 3.20
CA MET A 45 11.69 -0.44 3.07
C MET A 45 11.79 0.33 4.40
N LYS A 46 10.64 0.59 5.05
CA LYS A 46 10.58 1.28 6.35
C LYS A 46 11.36 0.52 7.44
N ALA A 47 11.17 -0.80 7.53
CA ALA A 47 11.88 -1.63 8.51
C ALA A 47 13.40 -1.54 8.32
N LYS A 48 13.88 -1.63 7.08
CA LYS A 48 15.31 -1.53 6.78
C LYS A 48 15.88 -0.14 7.11
N LEU A 49 15.16 0.93 6.78
CA LEU A 49 15.55 2.30 7.12
C LEU A 49 15.54 2.54 8.64
N ALA A 50 14.65 1.89 9.41
CA ALA A 50 14.68 1.97 10.87
C ALA A 50 16.00 1.41 11.43
N VAL A 51 16.40 0.21 11.00
CA VAL A 51 17.70 -0.40 11.39
C VAL A 51 18.88 0.49 10.98
N LYS A 52 18.83 1.10 9.79
CA LYS A 52 19.88 2.02 9.34
C LYS A 52 19.96 3.30 10.16
N ARG A 53 18.84 3.84 10.63
CA ARG A 53 18.82 5.00 11.53
C ARG A 53 19.47 4.68 12.87
N GLU A 54 19.24 3.48 13.42
CA GLU A 54 19.90 3.02 14.65
C GLU A 54 21.43 2.88 14.47
N GLN A 55 21.88 2.55 13.25
CA GLN A 55 23.30 2.51 12.88
C GLN A 55 23.90 3.90 12.62
N GLY A 56 23.14 4.99 12.77
CA GLY A 56 23.61 6.36 12.56
C GLY A 56 23.54 6.85 11.11
N TYR A 57 22.90 6.10 10.20
CA TYR A 57 22.67 6.58 8.84
C TYR A 57 21.45 7.51 8.78
N GLY A 58 21.58 8.65 8.11
CA GLY A 58 20.55 9.68 7.96
C GLY A 58 20.99 10.80 7.03
N GLY A 59 20.27 11.93 7.02
CA GLY A 59 20.66 13.16 6.31
C GLY A 59 20.58 13.09 4.79
N TRP A 60 19.93 12.06 4.22
CA TRP A 60 19.77 11.93 2.77
C TRP A 60 18.86 13.02 2.18
N ASP A 61 17.97 13.59 2.98
CA ASP A 61 17.03 14.64 2.63
C ASP A 61 17.70 16.01 2.49
N ASP A 62 18.86 16.20 3.13
CA ASP A 62 19.71 17.36 2.97
C ASP A 62 20.62 17.21 1.75
N LYS A 63 20.45 18.11 0.77
CA LYS A 63 21.21 18.11 -0.48
C LYS A 63 22.66 18.57 -0.31
N GLU A 64 22.96 19.34 0.73
CA GLU A 64 24.32 19.80 1.04
C GLU A 64 25.14 18.68 1.70
N GLN A 65 24.48 17.84 2.50
CA GLN A 65 25.13 16.69 3.16
C GLN A 65 25.21 15.45 2.25
N CYS A 66 24.24 15.28 1.34
CA CYS A 66 24.18 14.13 0.45
C CYS A 66 23.84 14.56 -0.99
N SER A 67 24.78 14.38 -1.92
CA SER A 67 24.55 14.75 -3.32
C SER A 67 23.73 13.70 -4.08
N ALA A 68 23.04 14.14 -5.14
CA ALA A 68 22.29 13.26 -6.04
C ALA A 68 23.21 12.23 -6.71
N GLU A 69 24.43 12.63 -7.06
CA GLU A 69 25.49 11.80 -7.61
C GLU A 69 25.90 10.69 -6.63
N HIS A 70 26.04 11.04 -5.34
CA HIS A 70 26.37 10.06 -4.31
C HIS A 70 25.26 9.01 -4.16
N LEU A 71 24.00 9.43 -4.07
CA LEU A 71 22.85 8.52 -4.02
C LEU A 71 22.75 7.64 -5.27
N SER A 72 22.98 8.22 -6.45
CA SER A 72 22.94 7.49 -7.72
C SER A 72 24.05 6.44 -7.82
N ARG A 73 25.24 6.71 -7.26
CA ARG A 73 26.31 5.72 -7.12
C ARG A 73 25.91 4.60 -6.16
N LEU A 74 25.42 4.93 -4.96
CA LEU A 74 24.98 3.93 -3.99
C LEU A 74 23.88 3.03 -4.53
N LEU A 75 22.94 3.58 -5.30
CA LEU A 75 21.90 2.83 -5.99
C LEU A 75 22.50 1.76 -6.90
N ARG A 76 23.43 2.13 -7.79
CA ARG A 76 24.07 1.17 -8.71
C ARG A 76 24.87 0.12 -7.97
N GLU A 77 25.59 0.50 -6.93
CA GLU A 77 26.33 -0.46 -6.09
C GLU A 77 25.41 -1.50 -5.44
N HIS A 78 24.17 -1.14 -5.09
CA HIS A 78 23.20 -2.08 -4.52
C HIS A 78 22.45 -2.88 -5.58
N VAL A 79 22.34 -2.37 -6.81
CA VAL A 79 21.93 -3.18 -7.97
C VAL A 79 22.92 -4.32 -8.18
N GLU A 80 24.22 -4.04 -8.19
CA GLU A 80 25.25 -5.08 -8.34
C GLU A 80 25.26 -6.11 -7.21
N LYS A 81 24.86 -5.71 -6.00
CA LYS A 81 24.72 -6.62 -4.85
C LYS A 81 23.42 -7.45 -4.88
N GLY A 82 22.46 -7.09 -5.72
CA GLY A 82 21.17 -7.76 -5.84
C GLY A 82 20.21 -7.52 -4.66
N ASP A 83 20.31 -6.37 -3.96
CA ASP A 83 19.41 -6.02 -2.86
C ASP A 83 18.28 -5.07 -3.33
N PRO A 84 17.08 -5.58 -3.65
CA PRO A 84 16.01 -4.75 -4.19
C PRO A 84 15.50 -3.71 -3.19
N VAL A 85 15.57 -3.95 -1.89
CA VAL A 85 15.06 -3.04 -0.86
C VAL A 85 15.97 -1.81 -0.73
N ASP A 86 17.30 -1.99 -0.77
CA ASP A 86 18.22 -0.85 -0.78
C ASP A 86 18.12 -0.05 -2.09
N VAL A 87 18.01 -0.74 -3.23
CA VAL A 87 17.79 -0.08 -4.53
C VAL A 87 16.53 0.79 -4.49
N ALA A 88 15.43 0.26 -3.97
CA ALA A 88 14.18 1.00 -3.83
C ALA A 88 14.30 2.17 -2.84
N ASN A 89 15.01 2.00 -1.73
CA ASN A 89 15.26 3.08 -0.78
C ASN A 89 16.05 4.23 -1.42
N PHE A 90 17.14 3.95 -2.14
CA PHE A 90 17.90 5.01 -2.82
C PHE A 90 17.11 5.67 -3.96
N ALA A 91 16.34 4.89 -4.72
CA ALA A 91 15.45 5.42 -5.75
C ALA A 91 14.38 6.35 -5.14
N MET A 92 13.78 5.94 -4.02
CA MET A 92 12.81 6.74 -3.27
C MET A 92 13.43 8.04 -2.76
N MET A 93 14.65 8.01 -2.22
CA MET A 93 15.36 9.21 -1.75
C MET A 93 15.55 10.24 -2.88
N LEU A 94 15.99 9.78 -4.06
CA LEU A 94 16.14 10.63 -5.25
C LEU A 94 14.78 11.19 -5.71
N TYR A 95 13.75 10.33 -5.77
CA TYR A 95 12.40 10.74 -6.17
C TYR A 95 11.83 11.81 -5.25
N GLN A 96 11.93 11.62 -3.93
CA GLN A 96 11.42 12.55 -2.93
C GLN A 96 12.12 13.93 -2.98
N ARG A 97 13.36 13.97 -3.49
CA ARG A 97 14.15 15.19 -3.73
C ARG A 97 13.89 15.85 -5.08
N GLY A 98 13.01 15.28 -5.91
CA GLY A 98 12.74 15.72 -7.28
C GLY A 98 13.91 15.47 -8.23
N GLU A 99 14.81 14.56 -7.89
CA GLU A 99 16.03 14.28 -8.64
C GLU A 99 15.87 13.08 -9.58
N ARG A 100 16.87 12.87 -10.43
CA ARG A 100 16.98 11.72 -11.32
C ARG A 100 18.24 10.94 -10.96
N ILE A 101 18.27 9.69 -11.35
CA ILE A 101 19.49 8.88 -11.30
C ILE A 101 20.48 9.54 -12.27
N LYS A 102 21.60 10.02 -11.73
CA LYS A 102 22.71 10.63 -12.47
C LYS A 102 23.75 9.58 -12.79
#